data_AF-A0A1S1P8V6-F1
#
_entry.id   AF-A0A1S1P8V6-F1
#
_cell.length_a   1.000
_cell.length_b   1.000
_cell.length_c   1.000
_cell.angle_alpha   90.00
_cell.angle_beta   90.00
_cell.angle_gamma   90.00
#
_symmetry.space_group_name_H-M   'P 1'
#
loop_
_entity.id
_entity.type
_entity.pdbx_description
1 polymer ?
#
loop_
_entity_poly.entity_id
_entity_poly.type
_entity_poly.pdbx_seq_one_letter_code
_entity_poly.pdbx_strand_id
1 'polypeptide(L)'
;MAAPNQEYALALAIALDGAEGIAGIAADTDGTDGGRGAATDPAGGLVDATTLTRAQAAGLDPKAMLLDNDSTRFFATIGDLVQPGPTRTNVNDCRVILVG
;
A
#
# COMPACT_ATOMS: atom_id res chain seq x y z
N MET A 1 -9.42 6.19 3.10
CA MET A 1 -10.35 5.35 2.32
C MET A 1 -9.83 3.93 2.43
N ALA A 2 -10.72 2.97 2.71
CA ALA A 2 -10.35 1.57 2.83
C ALA A 2 -10.12 0.98 1.44
N ALA A 3 -8.99 0.30 1.25
CA ALA A 3 -8.62 -0.34 0.00
C ALA A 3 -7.87 -1.66 0.32
N PRO A 4 -8.40 -2.84 -0.05
CA PRO A 4 -7.92 -4.12 0.49
C PRO A 4 -6.41 -4.38 0.38
N ASN A 5 -5.80 -4.13 -0.79
CA ASN A 5 -4.37 -4.34 -0.98
C ASN A 5 -3.54 -3.29 -0.24
N GLN A 6 -3.99 -2.04 -0.16
CA GLN A 6 -3.36 -1.00 0.64
C GLN A 6 -3.46 -1.31 2.15
N GLU A 7 -4.61 -1.75 2.67
CA GLU A 7 -4.75 -2.16 4.08
C GLU A 7 -3.82 -3.33 4.41
N TYR A 8 -3.73 -4.32 3.51
CA TYR A 8 -2.77 -5.42 3.65
C TYR A 8 -1.32 -4.92 3.67
N ALA A 9 -0.95 -4.03 2.75
CA ALA A 9 0.39 -3.45 2.69
C ALA A 9 0.72 -2.66 3.97
N LEU A 10 -0.22 -1.87 4.49
CA LEU A 10 -0.03 -1.11 5.73
C LEU A 10 0.14 -2.04 6.93
N ALA A 11 -0.68 -3.09 7.03
CA ALA A 11 -0.54 -4.10 8.07
C ALA A 11 0.80 -4.85 7.97
N LEU A 12 1.26 -5.14 6.75
CA LEU A 12 2.58 -5.74 6.51
C LEU A 12 3.70 -4.81 6.96
N ALA A 13 3.66 -3.52 6.62
CA ALA A 13 4.65 -2.55 7.06
C ALA A 13 4.76 -2.47 8.59
N ILE A 14 3.61 -2.47 9.28
CA ILE A 14 3.54 -2.50 10.75
C ILE A 14 4.13 -3.80 11.31
N ALA A 15 3.83 -4.94 10.68
CA ALA A 15 4.32 -6.24 11.13
C ALA A 15 5.83 -6.44 10.90
N LEU A 16 6.37 -5.86 9.82
CA LEU A 16 7.80 -5.92 9.51
C LEU A 16 8.64 -4.96 10.36
N ASP A 17 8.05 -3.91 10.91
CA ASP A 17 8.71 -2.95 11.82
C ASP A 17 10.07 -2.45 11.31
N GLY A 18 10.17 -2.19 10.01
CA GLY A 18 11.41 -1.72 9.38
C GLY A 18 12.49 -2.78 9.17
N ALA A 19 12.15 -4.07 9.19
CA ALA A 19 13.08 -5.17 8.91
C ALA A 19 13.86 -4.95 7.59
N GLU A 20 15.18 -4.83 7.71
CA GLU A 20 16.08 -4.71 6.56
C GLU A 20 16.06 -5.97 5.68
N GLY A 21 16.30 -5.80 4.38
CA GLY A 21 16.31 -6.90 3.41
C GLY A 21 14.92 -7.42 3.01
N ILE A 22 13.83 -6.87 3.58
CA ILE A 22 12.46 -7.26 3.24
C ILE A 22 11.74 -6.11 2.54
N ALA A 23 11.13 -6.41 1.39
CA ALA A 23 10.24 -5.51 0.67
C ALA A 23 8.96 -6.24 0.24
N GLY A 24 7.89 -5.51 0.03
CA GLY A 24 6.60 -6.05 -0.35
C GLY A 24 5.82 -5.16 -1.30
N ILE A 25 4.98 -5.79 -2.12
CA ILE A 25 3.96 -5.11 -2.92
C ILE A 25 2.66 -5.92 -2.82
N ALA A 26 1.55 -5.21 -2.70
CA ALA A 26 0.22 -5.77 -2.84
C ALA A 26 -0.58 -4.87 -3.78
N ALA A 27 -1.15 -5.44 -4.85
CA ALA A 27 -1.93 -4.69 -5.81
C ALA A 27 -3.01 -5.53 -6.51
N ASP A 28 -4.13 -4.90 -6.85
CA ASP A 28 -5.15 -5.45 -7.74
C ASP A 28 -4.64 -5.40 -9.19
N THR A 29 -4.82 -6.51 -9.90
CA THR A 29 -4.38 -6.63 -11.29
C THR A 29 -5.22 -5.82 -12.26
N ASP A 30 -6.41 -5.34 -11.91
CA ASP A 30 -7.20 -4.44 -12.75
C ASP A 30 -6.72 -2.98 -12.77
N GLY A 31 -5.77 -2.67 -11.88
CA GLY A 31 -5.15 -1.36 -11.75
C GLY A 31 -5.84 -0.46 -10.71
N THR A 32 -6.85 -0.94 -10.01
CA THR A 32 -7.61 -0.20 -8.99
C THR A 32 -7.91 -1.06 -7.76
N ASP A 33 -7.56 -0.57 -6.58
CA ASP A 33 -7.78 -1.25 -5.30
C ASP A 33 -8.80 -0.46 -4.48
N GLY A 34 -10.08 -0.80 -4.68
CA GLY A 34 -11.20 0.01 -4.20
C GLY A 34 -11.40 1.29 -5.03
N GLY A 35 -11.87 2.36 -4.39
CA GLY A 35 -12.08 3.65 -5.07
C GLY A 35 -13.45 3.78 -5.76
N ARG A 36 -13.53 4.69 -6.74
CA ARG A 36 -14.75 5.00 -7.51
C ARG A 36 -14.69 4.46 -8.94
N GLY A 37 -13.68 3.67 -9.27
CA GLY A 37 -13.40 3.21 -10.64
C GLY A 37 -12.79 4.31 -11.51
N ALA A 38 -12.13 5.29 -10.90
CA ALA A 38 -11.42 6.33 -11.64
C ALA A 38 -10.08 5.79 -12.17
N ALA A 39 -9.65 6.26 -13.34
CA ALA A 39 -8.35 5.87 -13.91
C ALA A 39 -7.14 6.29 -13.04
N THR A 40 -7.38 7.16 -12.05
CA THR A 40 -6.39 7.64 -11.08
C THR A 40 -6.44 6.88 -9.75
N ASP A 41 -7.40 5.96 -9.59
CA ASP A 41 -7.47 5.14 -8.38
C ASP A 41 -6.21 4.25 -8.31
N PRO A 42 -5.52 4.17 -7.17
CA PRO A 42 -4.34 3.35 -7.03
C PRO A 42 -4.69 1.87 -7.04
N ALA A 43 -3.80 1.05 -7.58
CA ALA A 43 -3.91 -0.40 -7.60
C ALA A 43 -3.49 -1.06 -6.28
N GLY A 44 -2.83 -0.35 -5.36
CA GLY A 44 -2.24 -0.97 -4.17
C GLY A 44 -1.17 -0.13 -3.48
N GLY A 45 -0.30 -0.78 -2.71
CA GLY A 45 0.78 -0.15 -1.95
C GLY A 45 2.10 -0.93 -1.98
N LEU A 46 3.21 -0.19 -1.85
CA LEU A 46 4.57 -0.71 -1.77
C LEU A 46 5.12 -0.53 -0.35
N VAL A 47 5.90 -1.52 0.12
CA VAL A 47 6.47 -1.56 1.46
C VAL A 47 7.97 -1.88 1.37
N ASP A 48 8.76 -1.15 2.13
CA ASP A 48 10.19 -1.37 2.33
C ASP A 48 10.59 -1.06 3.79
N ALA A 49 11.85 -1.33 4.15
CA ALA A 49 12.40 -1.09 5.48
C ALA A 49 12.31 0.39 5.95
N THR A 50 12.12 1.33 5.04
CA THR A 50 12.06 2.77 5.33
C THR A 50 10.63 3.33 5.37
N THR A 51 9.61 2.52 5.07
CA THR A 51 8.19 2.92 5.00
C THR A 51 7.72 3.57 6.30
N LEU A 52 8.00 2.96 7.46
CA LEU A 52 7.60 3.51 8.76
C LEU A 52 8.38 4.79 9.11
N THR A 53 9.65 4.87 8.74
CA THR A 53 10.47 6.07 8.91
C THR A 53 9.92 7.24 8.08
N ARG A 54 9.51 7.00 6.82
CA ARG A 54 8.85 8.00 5.98
C ARG A 54 7.52 8.46 6.59
N ALA A 55 6.73 7.53 7.11
CA ALA A 55 5.46 7.84 7.78
C ALA A 55 5.66 8.71 9.03
N GLN A 56 6.64 8.36 9.87
CA GLN A 56 6.96 9.14 11.07
C GLN A 56 7.44 10.55 10.71
N ALA A 57 8.29 10.69 9.68
CA ALA A 57 8.75 11.99 9.19
C ALA A 57 7.60 12.86 8.66
N ALA A 58 6.55 12.23 8.13
CA ALA A 58 5.32 12.89 7.68
C ALA A 58 4.29 13.13 8.82
N GLY A 59 4.60 12.75 10.06
CA GLY A 59 3.69 12.91 11.20
C GLY A 59 2.48 11.97 11.19
N LEU A 60 2.59 10.82 10.53
CA LEU A 60 1.53 9.81 10.44
C LEU A 60 1.68 8.76 11.56
N ASP A 61 0.55 8.26 12.05
CA ASP A 61 0.49 7.07 12.90
C ASP A 61 -0.05 5.89 12.06
N PRO A 62 0.82 4.95 11.63
CA PRO A 62 0.42 3.81 10.81
C PRO A 62 -0.70 2.97 11.44
N LYS A 63 -0.67 2.76 12.77
CA LYS A 63 -1.63 1.91 13.47
C LYS A 63 -2.98 2.59 13.58
N ALA A 64 -3.00 3.88 13.87
CA ALA A 64 -4.24 4.66 13.88
C ALA A 64 -4.86 4.71 12.48
N MET A 65 -4.06 4.93 11.44
CA MET A 65 -4.55 4.98 10.06
C MET A 65 -5.08 3.63 9.57
N LEU A 66 -4.47 2.51 9.99
CA LEU A 66 -4.99 1.17 9.73
C LEU A 66 -6.35 0.96 10.43
N LEU A 67 -6.46 1.38 11.70
CA LEU A 67 -7.71 1.27 12.46
C LEU A 67 -8.84 2.11 11.84
N ASP A 68 -8.50 3.27 11.29
CA ASP A 68 -9.43 4.21 10.65
C ASP A 68 -9.72 3.86 9.18
N ASN A 69 -9.14 2.78 8.65
CA ASN A 69 -9.19 2.40 7.23
C ASN A 69 -8.79 3.56 6.29
N ASP A 70 -7.65 4.20 6.60
CA ASP A 70 -7.10 5.33 5.85
C ASP A 70 -5.76 5.02 5.17
N SER A 71 -5.58 3.76 4.75
CA SER A 71 -4.37 3.29 4.06
C SER A 71 -4.06 4.06 2.76
N THR A 72 -5.07 4.48 1.98
CA THR A 72 -4.82 5.30 0.78
C THR A 72 -4.14 6.62 1.10
N ARG A 73 -4.57 7.34 2.14
CA ARG A 73 -3.94 8.59 2.54
C ARG A 73 -2.52 8.34 3.04
N PHE A 74 -2.31 7.24 3.77
CA PHE A 74 -0.99 6.84 4.25
C PHE A 74 0.00 6.73 3.09
N PHE A 75 -0.27 5.84 2.13
CA PHE A 75 0.62 5.59 0.99
C PHE A 75 0.73 6.81 0.07
N ALA A 76 -0.35 7.58 -0.11
CA ALA A 76 -0.29 8.83 -0.88
C ALA A 76 0.67 9.86 -0.28
N THR A 77 0.70 9.96 1.07
CA THR A 77 1.52 10.94 1.77
C THR A 77 3.01 10.60 1.70
N ILE A 78 3.35 9.31 1.75
CA ILE A 78 4.75 8.84 1.71
C ILE A 78 5.24 8.53 0.28
N GLY A 79 4.36 8.56 -0.71
CA GLY A 79 4.70 8.38 -2.13
C GLY A 79 4.76 6.92 -2.61
N ASP A 80 4.13 5.99 -1.87
CA ASP A 80 4.27 4.54 -2.06
C ASP A 80 2.99 3.86 -2.60
N LEU A 81 2.12 4.64 -3.25
CA LEU A 81 0.98 4.07 -3.98
C LEU A 81 1.45 3.37 -5.26
N VAL A 82 0.85 2.22 -5.55
CA VAL A 82 1.02 1.52 -6.83
C VAL A 82 0.01 2.09 -7.82
N GLN A 83 0.44 2.85 -8.83
CA GLN A 83 -0.45 3.55 -9.78
C GLN A 83 -0.10 3.25 -11.24
N PRO A 84 -0.33 2.00 -11.72
CA PRO A 84 -0.06 1.62 -13.11
C PRO A 84 -1.09 2.20 -14.09
N GLY A 85 -2.22 2.72 -13.59
CA GLY A 85 -3.40 3.02 -14.38
C GLY A 85 -4.19 1.75 -14.76
N PRO A 86 -5.26 1.88 -15.55
CA PRO A 86 -6.13 0.75 -15.89
C PRO A 86 -5.39 -0.27 -16.76
N THR A 87 -5.24 -1.50 -16.24
CA THR A 87 -4.52 -2.59 -16.94
C THR A 87 -5.40 -3.31 -17.96
N ARG A 88 -6.73 -3.16 -17.84
CA ARG A 88 -7.77 -3.79 -18.67
C ARG A 88 -7.78 -5.33 -18.61
N THR A 89 -7.25 -5.91 -17.53
CA THR A 89 -7.34 -7.33 -17.21
C THR A 89 -7.57 -7.48 -15.72
N ASN A 90 -8.36 -8.47 -15.29
CA ASN A 90 -8.58 -8.72 -13.86
C ASN A 90 -8.40 -10.22 -13.58
N VAL A 91 -7.37 -10.54 -12.79
CA VAL A 91 -7.13 -11.86 -12.19
C VAL A 91 -7.04 -11.78 -10.66
N ASN A 92 -7.70 -10.77 -10.08
CA ASN A 92 -7.72 -10.39 -8.65
C ASN A 92 -6.38 -9.83 -8.14
N ASP A 93 -6.08 -10.03 -6.85
CA ASP A 93 -4.91 -9.53 -6.15
C ASP A 93 -3.61 -10.27 -6.56
N CYS A 94 -2.52 -9.52 -6.65
CA CYS A 94 -1.15 -10.03 -6.69
C CYS A 94 -0.34 -9.48 -5.52
N ARG A 95 0.35 -10.36 -4.80
CA ARG A 95 1.19 -10.01 -3.65
C ARG A 95 2.55 -10.66 -3.78
N VAL A 96 3.60 -9.88 -3.63
CA VAL A 96 4.99 -10.35 -3.71
C VAL A 96 5.75 -9.83 -2.49
N ILE A 97 6.49 -10.73 -1.85
CA ILE A 97 7.42 -10.41 -0.76
C ILE A 97 8.82 -10.81 -1.23
N LEU A 98 9.74 -9.84 -1.23
CA LEU A 98 11.14 -10.05 -1.52
C LEU A 98 11.91 -10.11 -0.21
N VAL A 99 12.77 -11.12 -0.06
CA VAL A 99 13.68 -11.29 1.09
C VAL A 99 15.08 -11.47 0.53
N GLY A 100 16.05 -10.65 0.96
CA GLY A 100 17.42 -10.67 0.45
C GLY A 100 18.44 -9.99 1.36
#